data_AF-A0A7H8SI18-F1
#
_entry.id   AF-A0A7H8SI18-F1
#
_cell.length_a   1.000
_cell.length_b   1.000
_cell.length_c   1.000
_cell.angle_alpha   90.00
_cell.angle_beta   90.00
_cell.angle_gamma   90.00
#
_symmetry.space_group_name_H-M   'P 1'
#
loop_
_entity.id
_entity.type
_entity.pdbx_description
1 polymer ?
#
loop_
_entity_poly.entity_id
_entity_poly.type
_entity_poly.pdbx_seq_one_letter_code
_entity_poly.pdbx_strand_id
1 'polypeptide(L)' 'MVLTIAQTQKLLKIGRSTVYRMFERGELERVEFGRSVRVKLPKNLAEAYKEQIYALN' A
#
# COMPACT_ATOMS: atom_id res chain seq x y z
N MET A 1 7.60 2.27 4.37
CA MET A 1 6.44 2.35 5.29
C MET A 1 5.51 1.18 5.01
N VAL A 2 4.81 0.65 6.02
CA VAL A 2 3.90 -0.50 5.86
C VAL A 2 2.46 -0.08 6.12
N LEU A 3 1.57 -0.30 5.16
CA LEU A 3 0.15 0.06 5.22
C LEU A 3 -0.75 -1.17 5.16
N THR A 4 -1.96 -1.05 5.70
CA THR A 4 -3.03 -2.02 5.42
C THR A 4 -3.50 -1.91 3.98
N ILE A 5 -4.21 -2.94 3.49
CA ILE A 5 -4.87 -2.88 2.17
C ILE A 5 -5.83 -1.69 2.11
N ALA A 6 -6.65 -1.45 3.15
CA ALA A 6 -7.61 -0.36 3.17
C ALA A 6 -6.94 1.02 3.10
N GLN A 7 -5.84 1.24 3.84
CA GLN A 7 -5.05 2.48 3.74
C GLN A 7 -4.45 2.65 2.34
N THR A 8 -3.95 1.57 1.73
CA THR A 8 -3.39 1.61 0.37
C THR A 8 -4.45 1.96 -0.66
N GLN A 9 -5.67 1.42 -0.52
CA GLN A 9 -6.80 1.78 -1.39
C GLN A 9 -7.15 3.26 -1.29
N LYS A 10 -7.17 3.83 -0.08
CA LYS A 10 -7.42 5.26 0.13
C LYS A 10 -6.30 6.12 -0.47
N LEU A 11 -5.05 5.71 -0.26
CA LEU A 11 -3.88 6.46 -0.70
C LEU A 11 -3.75 6.52 -2.22
N LEU A 12 -3.79 5.35 -2.86
CA LEU A 12 -3.59 5.24 -4.31
C LEU A 12 -4.88 5.42 -5.12
N LYS A 13 -6.04 5.56 -4.44
CA LYS A 13 -7.37 5.64 -5.05
C LYS A 13 -7.67 4.46 -5.99
N ILE A 14 -7.26 3.26 -5.59
CA ILE A 14 -7.45 2.02 -6.37
C ILE A 14 -8.29 0.99 -5.60
N GLY A 15 -8.93 0.09 -6.34
CA GLY A 15 -9.66 -1.03 -5.78
C GLY A 15 -8.75 -2.11 -5.18
N ARG A 16 -9.31 -2.92 -4.28
CA ARG A 16 -8.60 -4.04 -3.63
C ARG A 16 -8.00 -5.01 -4.63
N SER A 17 -8.74 -5.39 -5.68
CA SER A 17 -8.25 -6.28 -6.73
C SER A 17 -7.03 -5.71 -7.47
N THR A 18 -6.98 -4.39 -7.69
CA THR A 18 -5.81 -3.74 -8.28
C THR A 18 -4.60 -3.83 -7.37
N VAL A 19 -4.75 -3.66 -6.04
CA VAL A 19 -3.64 -3.85 -5.09
C VAL A 19 -3.05 -5.27 -5.20
N TYR A 20 -3.89 -6.30 -5.29
CA TYR A 20 -3.40 -7.68 -5.46
C TYR A 20 -2.73 -7.91 -6.82
N ARG A 21 -3.27 -7.35 -7.91
CA ARG A 21 -2.59 -7.40 -9.23
C ARG A 21 -1.23 -6.69 -9.20
N MET A 22 -1.10 -5.60 -8.45
CA MET A 22 0.18 -4.91 -8.29
C MET A 22 1.21 -5.74 -7.50
N PHE A 23 0.77 -6.61 -6.59
CA PHE A 23 1.65 -7.60 -5.98
C PHE A 23 2.15 -8.63 -7.00
N GLU A 24 1.25 -9.17 -7.82
CA GLU A 24 1.60 -10.15 -8.87
C GLU A 24 2.59 -9.56 -9.90
N ARG A 25 2.48 -8.26 -10.17
CA ARG A 25 3.37 -7.51 -11.07
C ARG A 25 4.68 -7.05 -10.42
N GLY A 26 4.84 -7.22 -9.11
CA GLY A 26 6.02 -6.73 -8.38
C GLY A 26 6.08 -5.20 -8.20
N GLU A 27 4.99 -4.49 -8.48
CA GLU A 27 4.89 -3.03 -8.30
C GLU A 27 4.75 -2.64 -6.82
N LEU A 28 4.17 -3.53 -6.01
CA LEU A 28 4.03 -3.39 -4.56
C LEU A 28 4.60 -4.63 -3.86
N GLU A 29 5.21 -4.42 -2.68
CA GLU A 29 5.70 -5.53 -1.86
C GLU A 29 4.62 -5.97 -0.86
N ARG A 30 4.25 -7.25 -0.93
CA ARG A 30 3.32 -7.89 0.00
C ARG A 30 4.05 -8.28 1.28
N VAL A 31 3.58 -7.83 2.43
CA VAL A 31 4.09 -8.22 3.75
C VAL A 31 2.98 -8.93 4.53
N GLU A 32 3.26 -10.13 5.03
CA GLU A 32 2.32 -10.85 5.89
C GLU A 32 2.60 -10.55 7.36
N PHE A 33 1.55 -10.19 8.09
CA PHE A 33 1.59 -9.94 9.53
C PHE A 33 0.55 -10.86 10.18
N GLY A 34 0.98 -12.09 10.50
CA GLY A 34 0.07 -13.15 10.94
C GLY A 34 -0.96 -13.48 9.86
N ARG A 35 -2.25 -13.31 10.18
CA ARG A 35 -3.36 -13.52 9.23
C ARG A 35 -3.70 -12.28 8.38
N SER A 36 -2.95 -11.19 8.52
CA SER A 36 -3.22 -9.93 7.84
C SER A 36 -2.20 -9.66 6.74
N VAL A 37 -2.69 -9.17 5.60
CA VAL A 37 -1.82 -8.73 4.49
C VAL A 37 -1.62 -7.22 4.58
N ARG A 38 -0.37 -6.80 4.45
CA ARG A 38 0.05 -5.41 4.40
C ARG A 38 0.85 -5.11 3.13
N VAL A 39 0.93 -3.84 2.79
CA VAL A 39 1.63 -3.29 1.63
C VAL A 39 2.85 -2.54 2.15
N LYS A 40 4.04 -2.96 1.74
CA LYS A 40 5.23 -2.14 1.92
C LYS A 40 5.37 -1.24 0.71
N LEU A 41 5.12 0.05 0.93
CA LEU A 41 5.26 1.06 -0.11
C LEU A 41 6.74 1.25 -0.45
N PRO A 42 7.11 1.22 -1.74
CA PRO A 42 8.44 1.59 -2.18
C PRO A 42 8.72 3.07 -1.88
N LYS A 43 10.01 3.43 -1.75
CA LYS A 43 10.44 4.75 -1.24
C LYS A 43 9.91 5.92 -2.08
N ASN A 44 9.95 5.77 -3.40
CA ASN A 44 9.44 6.75 -4.35
C ASN A 44 7.95 7.09 -4.11
N LEU A 45 7.10 6.08 -3.89
CA LEU A 45 5.68 6.29 -3.60
C LEU A 45 5.49 6.86 -2.19
N ALA A 46 6.29 6.41 -1.21
CA ALA A 46 6.21 6.95 0.14
C ALA A 46 6.54 8.46 0.19
N GLU A 47 7.47 8.94 -0.65
CA GLU A 47 7.78 10.36 -0.79
C GLU A 47 6.68 11.12 -1.53
N ALA A 48 6.23 10.60 -2.68
CA ALA A 48 5.18 11.23 -3.48
C ALA A 48 3.86 11.42 -2.70
N TYR A 49 3.58 10.52 -1.76
CA TYR A 49 2.34 10.50 -0.99
C TYR A 49 2.51 10.93 0.47
N LYS A 50 3.64 11.51 0.85
CA LYS A 50 4.00 11.81 2.25
C LYS A 50 2.92 12.60 3.01
N GLU A 51 2.31 13.60 2.38
CA GLU A 51 1.25 14.42 3.00
C GLU A 51 -0.04 13.62 3.26
N GLN A 52 -0.42 12.78 2.30
CA GLN A 52 -1.63 11.95 2.37
C GLN A 52 -1.44 10.81 3.37
N ILE A 53 -0.22 10.30 3.48
CA ILE A 53 0.21 9.36 4.51
C ILE A 53 0.04 9.97 5.90
N TYR A 54 0.45 11.23 6.09
CA TYR A 54 0.31 11.92 7.37
C TYR A 54 -1.16 12.11 7.76
N ALA A 55 -2.04 12.36 6.78
CA ALA A 55 -3.49 12.48 6.98
C ALA A 55 -4.23 11.14 7.23
N LEU A 56 -3.53 9.99 7.10
CA LEU A 56 -4.08 8.66 7.39
C LEU A 56 -3.79 8.19 8.83
N ASN A 57 -3.02 8.95 9.60
CA ASN A 57 -2.75 8.73 11.03
C ASN A 57 -3.75 9.46 11.92
#